data_AF-A0A2H6BVU4-F1
#
_entry.id   AF-A0A2H6BVU4-F1
#
_cell.length_a   1.000
_cell.length_b   1.000
_cell.length_c   1.000
_cell.angle_alpha   90.00
_cell.angle_beta   90.00
_cell.angle_gamma   90.00
#
_symmetry.space_group_name_H-M   'P 1'
#
loop_
_entity.id
_entity.type
_entity.pdbx_description
1 polymer ?
#
loop_
_entity_poly.entity_id
_entity_poly.type
_entity_poly.pdbx_seq_one_letter_code
_entity_poly.pdbx_strand_id
1 'polypeptide(L)'
;MDGSLILFNILNPPVLFFFLGMLAVFFKSDLEIPQPLPKLFSLYLLMAIGFKGGYELAKSGINNQIALTLIASVVMACIVPIYTFFILKIKLDSANAAAIAAAYGSISAVTFITASSFLEKLHISYGGHMVAALALMESPAIVVGLILVRVFKEKNGEEEAFSWSKVLHEAFLNGSVFLLVGSVVVGMLTGKKAGKN
;
A
#
# COMPACT_ATOMS: atom_id res chain seq x y z
N MET A 1 -8.45 14.05 -25.55
CA MET A 1 -8.53 12.86 -24.68
C MET A 1 -9.49 11.89 -25.33
N ASP A 2 -9.09 10.65 -25.52
CA ASP A 2 -9.89 9.63 -26.18
C ASP A 2 -11.05 9.20 -25.26
N GLY A 3 -12.30 9.51 -25.62
CA GLY A 3 -13.48 9.28 -24.76
C GLY A 3 -13.69 7.80 -24.40
N SER A 4 -13.17 6.91 -25.25
CA SER A 4 -13.13 5.46 -25.03
C SER A 4 -12.34 5.05 -23.77
N LEU A 5 -11.29 5.81 -23.41
CA LEU A 5 -10.45 5.54 -22.23
C LEU A 5 -11.15 5.96 -20.94
N ILE A 6 -11.93 7.04 -20.97
CA ILE A 6 -12.72 7.48 -19.81
C ILE A 6 -13.79 6.44 -19.50
N LEU A 7 -14.53 6.02 -20.52
CA LEU A 7 -15.57 5.00 -20.38
C LEU A 7 -15.00 3.70 -19.83
N PHE A 8 -13.80 3.29 -20.28
CA PHE A 8 -13.14 2.10 -19.76
C PHE A 8 -12.78 2.18 -18.27
N ASN A 9 -12.25 3.31 -17.80
CA ASN A 9 -11.91 3.46 -16.39
C ASN A 9 -13.16 3.44 -15.50
N ILE A 10 -14.26 4.04 -15.95
CA ILE A 10 -15.53 4.03 -15.22
C ILE A 10 -16.16 2.64 -15.22
N LEU A 11 -16.10 1.93 -16.35
CA LEU A 11 -16.65 0.57 -16.50
C LEU A 11 -15.71 -0.53 -15.97
N ASN A 12 -14.62 -0.17 -15.28
CA ASN A 12 -13.72 -1.14 -14.67
C ASN A 12 -14.43 -1.83 -13.48
N PRO A 13 -14.36 -3.17 -13.33
CA PRO A 13 -15.16 -3.90 -12.34
C PRO A 13 -15.04 -3.38 -10.89
N PRO A 14 -13.85 -3.14 -10.32
CA PRO A 14 -13.69 -2.46 -9.03
C PRO A 14 -14.53 -1.19 -8.85
N VAL A 15 -14.60 -0.32 -9.87
CA VAL A 15 -15.37 0.93 -9.84
C VAL A 15 -16.87 0.63 -9.85
N LEU A 16 -17.30 -0.29 -10.70
CA LEU A 16 -18.71 -0.70 -10.77
C LEU A 16 -19.19 -1.37 -9.49
N PHE A 17 -18.37 -2.24 -8.87
CA PHE A 17 -18.68 -2.85 -7.58
C PHE A 17 -18.69 -1.84 -6.42
N PHE A 18 -17.83 -0.82 -6.46
CA PHE A 18 -17.90 0.30 -5.52
C PHE A 18 -19.25 1.03 -5.61
N PHE A 19 -19.71 1.35 -6.82
CA PHE A 19 -21.03 1.95 -7.02
C PHE A 19 -22.17 0.99 -6.66
N LEU A 20 -22.05 -0.30 -6.94
CA LEU A 20 -23.03 -1.30 -6.51
C LEU A 20 -23.15 -1.34 -4.98
N GLY A 21 -22.03 -1.31 -4.26
CA GLY A 21 -22.02 -1.22 -2.80
C GLY A 21 -22.69 0.06 -2.29
N MET A 22 -22.43 1.20 -2.96
CA MET A 22 -23.11 2.46 -2.65
C MET A 22 -24.63 2.37 -2.89
N LEU A 23 -25.06 1.75 -3.99
CA LEU A 23 -26.46 1.51 -4.29
C LEU A 23 -27.10 0.55 -3.27
N ALA A 24 -26.40 -0.50 -2.85
CA ALA A 24 -26.88 -1.42 -1.83
C ALA A 24 -27.17 -0.68 -0.51
N VAL A 25 -26.28 0.23 -0.09
CA VAL A 25 -26.51 1.08 1.09
C VAL A 25 -27.66 2.06 0.84
N PHE A 26 -27.71 2.71 -0.32
CA PHE A 26 -28.75 3.69 -0.67
C PHE A 26 -30.15 3.08 -0.67
N PHE A 27 -30.29 1.86 -1.23
CA PHE A 27 -31.54 1.10 -1.25
C PHE A 27 -31.80 0.32 0.03
N LYS A 28 -30.91 0.40 1.04
CA LYS A 28 -30.98 -0.36 2.29
C LYS A 28 -31.13 -1.87 2.05
N SER A 29 -30.38 -2.40 1.07
CA SER A 29 -30.29 -3.83 0.83
C SER A 29 -29.74 -4.54 2.06
N ASP A 30 -30.18 -5.77 2.26
CA ASP A 30 -29.65 -6.75 3.20
C ASP A 30 -28.30 -7.33 2.78
N LEU A 31 -27.65 -6.76 1.76
CA LEU A 31 -26.30 -7.13 1.32
C LEU A 31 -25.27 -6.83 2.41
N GLU A 32 -24.98 -7.83 3.23
CA GLU A 32 -23.94 -7.82 4.24
C GLU A 32 -22.84 -8.82 3.87
N ILE A 33 -21.58 -8.39 3.91
CA ILE A 33 -20.44 -9.31 3.80
C ILE A 33 -20.12 -9.83 5.20
N PRO A 34 -20.33 -11.13 5.49
CA PRO A 34 -20.15 -11.64 6.85
C PRO A 34 -18.69 -11.58 7.28
N GLN A 35 -18.46 -11.16 8.53
CA GLN A 35 -17.15 -11.32 9.16
C GLN A 35 -16.87 -12.83 9.38
N PRO A 36 -15.64 -13.33 9.20
CA PRO A 36 -14.38 -12.59 9.01
C PRO A 36 -13.93 -12.44 7.54
N LEU A 37 -14.81 -12.61 6.54
CA LEU A 37 -14.42 -12.66 5.12
C LEU A 37 -13.64 -11.44 4.63
N PRO A 38 -13.99 -10.18 4.96
CA PRO A 38 -13.23 -9.02 4.49
C PRO A 38 -11.77 -9.05 4.94
N LYS A 39 -11.53 -9.49 6.19
CA LYS A 39 -10.18 -9.64 6.74
C LYS A 39 -9.41 -10.74 6.03
N LEU A 40 -10.06 -11.88 5.75
CA LEU A 40 -9.45 -12.99 5.01
C LEU A 40 -9.04 -12.55 3.59
N PHE A 41 -9.93 -11.89 2.85
CA PHE A 41 -9.64 -11.43 1.50
C PHE A 41 -8.53 -10.37 1.46
N SER A 42 -8.49 -9.46 2.44
CA SER A 42 -7.41 -8.49 2.56
C SER A 42 -6.05 -9.17 2.76
N LEU A 43 -5.96 -10.13 3.70
CA LEU A 43 -4.73 -10.88 3.94
C LEU A 43 -4.32 -11.72 2.72
N TYR A 44 -5.29 -12.37 2.07
CA TYR A 44 -5.03 -13.14 0.84
C TYR A 44 -4.49 -12.24 -0.28
N LEU A 45 -5.07 -11.06 -0.50
CA LEU A 45 -4.61 -10.11 -1.50
C LEU A 45 -3.18 -9.65 -1.21
N LEU A 46 -2.87 -9.27 0.03
CA LEU A 46 -1.52 -8.88 0.44
C LEU A 46 -0.52 -10.01 0.20
N MET A 47 -0.87 -11.24 0.58
CA MET A 47 -0.03 -12.42 0.35
C MET A 47 0.19 -12.66 -1.15
N ALA A 48 -0.87 -12.67 -1.96
CA ALA A 48 -0.78 -12.93 -3.39
C ALA A 48 0.04 -11.87 -4.13
N ILE A 49 -0.17 -10.59 -3.79
CA ILE A 49 0.57 -9.46 -4.34
C ILE A 49 2.04 -9.56 -3.93
N GLY A 50 2.34 -9.73 -2.64
CA GLY A 50 3.72 -9.89 -2.16
C GLY A 50 4.43 -11.06 -2.85
N PHE A 51 3.79 -12.22 -2.91
CA PHE A 51 4.33 -13.41 -3.58
C PHE A 51 4.64 -13.15 -5.06
N LYS A 52 3.71 -12.53 -5.79
CA LYS A 52 3.90 -12.17 -7.19
C LYS A 52 5.07 -11.19 -7.34
N GLY A 53 5.19 -10.19 -6.48
CA GLY A 53 6.30 -9.23 -6.53
C GLY A 53 7.65 -9.89 -6.28
N GLY A 54 7.72 -10.81 -5.31
CA GLY A 54 8.93 -11.60 -5.07
C GLY A 54 9.32 -12.48 -6.24
N TYR A 55 8.34 -13.15 -6.85
CA TYR A 55 8.55 -13.98 -8.03
C TYR A 55 9.07 -13.16 -9.22
N GLU A 56 8.48 -12.00 -9.50
CA GLU A 56 8.92 -11.12 -10.57
C GLU A 56 10.33 -10.54 -10.31
N LEU A 57 10.67 -10.22 -9.06
CA LEU A 57 12.04 -9.83 -8.69
C LEU A 57 13.05 -10.96 -8.93
N ALA A 58 12.69 -12.22 -8.62
CA ALA A 58 13.56 -13.35 -8.88
C ALA A 58 13.78 -13.59 -10.38
N LYS A 59 12.74 -13.39 -11.20
CA LYS A 59 12.81 -13.57 -12.66
C LYS A 59 13.57 -12.44 -13.36
N SER A 60 13.29 -11.19 -12.98
CA SER A 60 13.92 -10.00 -13.60
C SER A 60 15.33 -9.73 -13.08
N GLY A 61 15.69 -10.28 -11.92
CA GLY A 61 16.93 -9.95 -11.22
C GLY A 61 16.85 -8.56 -10.57
N ILE A 62 17.83 -8.26 -9.71
CA ILE A 62 17.98 -6.90 -9.16
C ILE A 62 19.08 -6.21 -9.97
N ASN A 63 18.65 -5.35 -10.89
CA ASN A 63 19.56 -4.47 -11.63
C ASN A 63 19.58 -3.06 -10.99
N ASN A 64 20.50 -2.20 -11.46
CA ASN A 64 20.66 -0.86 -10.89
C ASN A 64 19.38 -0.02 -10.99
N GLN A 65 18.63 -0.15 -12.10
CA GLN A 65 17.38 0.58 -12.29
C GLN A 65 16.31 0.13 -11.28
N ILE A 66 16.16 -1.18 -11.06
CA ILE A 66 15.20 -1.72 -10.08
C ILE A 66 15.59 -1.27 -8.67
N ALA A 67 16.87 -1.34 -8.31
CA ALA A 67 17.34 -0.88 -7.01
C ALA A 67 17.02 0.61 -6.79
N LEU A 68 17.28 1.45 -7.80
CA LEU A 68 16.93 2.88 -7.76
C LEU A 68 15.42 3.10 -7.62
N THR A 69 14.58 2.34 -8.34
CA THR A 69 13.13 2.41 -8.20
C THR A 69 12.67 2.09 -6.79
N LEU A 70 13.17 0.99 -6.19
CA LEU A 70 12.78 0.59 -4.83
C LEU A 70 13.23 1.62 -3.78
N ILE A 71 14.45 2.17 -3.92
CA ILE A 71 14.94 3.24 -3.05
C ILE A 71 14.06 4.48 -3.21
N ALA A 72 13.75 4.89 -4.44
CA ALA A 72 12.88 6.03 -4.71
C ALA A 72 11.48 5.83 -4.09
N SER A 73 10.92 4.63 -4.17
CA SER A 73 9.64 4.29 -3.53
C SER A 73 9.68 4.46 -2.01
N VAL A 74 10.72 3.95 -1.34
CA VAL A 74 10.90 4.13 0.12
C VAL A 74 11.09 5.60 0.48
N VAL A 75 11.90 6.33 -0.29
CA VAL A 75 12.12 7.77 -0.09
C VAL A 75 10.80 8.54 -0.21
N MET A 76 9.99 8.24 -1.22
CA MET A 76 8.67 8.85 -1.39
C MET A 76 7.72 8.49 -0.25
N ALA A 77 7.70 7.23 0.20
CA ALA A 77 6.91 6.81 1.35
C ALA A 77 7.28 7.54 2.65
N CYS A 78 8.52 8.01 2.78
CA CYS A 78 8.94 8.86 3.90
C CYS A 78 8.60 10.34 3.68
N ILE A 79 8.81 10.88 2.48
CA ILE A 79 8.64 12.32 2.20
C ILE A 79 7.16 12.71 2.15
N VAL A 80 6.31 11.87 1.57
CA VAL A 80 4.89 12.18 1.36
C VAL A 80 4.14 12.45 2.67
N PRO A 81 4.27 11.63 3.72
CA PRO A 81 3.65 11.94 5.00
C PRO A 81 4.18 13.24 5.61
N ILE A 82 5.47 13.56 5.44
CA ILE A 82 6.05 14.76 6.07
C ILE A 82 5.38 16.02 5.54
N TYR A 83 5.37 16.23 4.22
CA TYR A 83 4.76 17.46 3.70
C TYR A 83 3.23 17.43 3.86
N THR A 84 2.60 16.26 3.73
CA THR A 84 1.14 16.12 3.89
C THR A 84 0.72 16.49 5.31
N PHE A 85 1.49 16.09 6.31
CA PHE A 85 1.25 16.44 7.70
C PHE A 85 1.25 17.95 7.93
N PHE A 86 2.26 18.67 7.43
CA PHE A 86 2.34 20.12 7.62
C PHE A 86 1.21 20.87 6.89
N ILE A 87 0.78 20.38 5.72
CA ILE A 87 -0.38 20.92 5.01
C ILE A 87 -1.66 20.69 5.84
N LEU A 88 -1.86 19.48 6.37
CA LEU A 88 -3.06 19.12 7.12
C LEU A 88 -3.11 19.78 8.50
N LYS A 89 -1.96 20.02 9.13
CA LYS A 89 -1.85 20.71 10.43
C LYS A 89 -2.40 22.13 10.43
N ILE A 90 -2.61 22.73 9.26
CA ILE A 90 -3.27 24.03 9.12
C ILE A 90 -4.73 23.96 9.61
N LYS A 91 -5.39 22.79 9.49
CA LYS A 91 -6.81 22.61 9.81
C LYS A 91 -7.12 21.51 10.82
N LEU A 92 -6.20 20.56 11.02
CA LEU A 92 -6.41 19.39 11.87
C LEU A 92 -5.42 19.36 13.05
N ASP A 93 -5.79 18.68 14.13
CA ASP A 93 -4.87 18.39 15.23
C ASP A 93 -3.75 17.43 14.79
N SER A 94 -2.70 17.31 15.62
CA SER A 94 -1.51 16.51 15.31
C SER A 94 -1.80 15.03 15.09
N ALA A 95 -2.72 14.44 15.85
CA ALA A 95 -3.01 13.02 15.72
C ALA A 95 -3.72 12.74 14.38
N ASN A 96 -4.77 13.51 14.07
CA ASN A 96 -5.51 13.37 12.82
C ASN A 96 -4.67 13.71 11.59
N ALA A 97 -3.89 14.81 11.64
CA ALA A 97 -3.01 15.18 10.53
C ALA A 97 -1.98 14.09 10.22
N ALA A 98 -1.36 13.49 11.25
CA ALA A 98 -0.33 12.48 11.07
C ALA A 98 -0.90 11.13 10.63
N ALA A 99 -2.07 10.73 11.13
CA ALA A 99 -2.75 9.52 10.68
C ALA A 99 -3.12 9.60 9.19
N ILE A 100 -3.69 10.73 8.75
CA ILE A 100 -4.03 10.95 7.35
C ILE A 100 -2.77 11.05 6.50
N ALA A 101 -1.74 11.77 6.97
CA ALA A 101 -0.48 11.87 6.25
C ALA A 101 0.21 10.52 6.03
N ALA A 102 0.20 9.63 7.03
CA ALA A 102 0.68 8.26 6.90
C ALA A 102 -0.11 7.49 5.84
N ALA A 103 -1.44 7.65 5.81
CA ALA A 103 -2.29 7.03 4.79
C ALA A 103 -1.96 7.50 3.37
N TYR A 104 -1.67 8.79 3.18
CA TYR A 104 -1.26 9.35 1.88
C TYR A 104 0.15 8.97 1.44
N GLY A 105 1.08 8.75 2.38
CA GLY A 105 2.42 8.25 2.04
C GLY A 105 2.50 6.75 1.83
N SER A 106 1.51 6.02 2.34
CA SER A 106 1.30 4.62 1.98
C SER A 106 0.72 4.52 0.56
N ILE A 107 0.35 3.32 0.14
CA ILE A 107 -0.16 3.03 -1.19
C ILE A 107 -1.52 2.34 -1.14
N SER A 108 -2.20 2.29 -2.28
CA SER A 108 -3.43 1.51 -2.44
C SER A 108 -3.20 0.38 -3.43
N ALA A 109 -3.38 -0.86 -2.96
CA ALA A 109 -3.34 -2.04 -3.82
C ALA A 109 -4.38 -1.97 -4.94
N VAL A 110 -5.56 -1.40 -4.68
CA VAL A 110 -6.60 -1.22 -5.69
C VAL A 110 -6.14 -0.24 -6.76
N THR A 111 -5.55 0.89 -6.38
CA THR A 111 -5.01 1.88 -7.34
C THR A 111 -3.91 1.27 -8.19
N PHE A 112 -3.02 0.48 -7.59
CA PHE A 112 -1.97 -0.22 -8.32
C PHE A 112 -2.53 -1.21 -9.35
N ILE A 113 -3.53 -2.01 -8.97
CA ILE A 113 -4.19 -2.97 -9.88
C ILE A 113 -4.88 -2.22 -11.03
N THR A 114 -5.64 -1.16 -10.74
CA THR A 114 -6.31 -0.37 -11.77
C THR A 114 -5.30 0.26 -12.74
N ALA A 115 -4.22 0.85 -12.24
CA ALA A 115 -3.17 1.43 -13.08
C ALA A 115 -2.49 0.36 -13.95
N SER A 116 -2.18 -0.80 -13.37
CA SER A 116 -1.56 -1.92 -14.09
C SER A 116 -2.48 -2.44 -15.20
N SER A 117 -3.76 -2.69 -14.91
CA SER A 117 -4.75 -3.10 -15.92
C SER A 117 -4.96 -2.04 -17.02
N PHE A 118 -4.85 -0.76 -16.68
CA PHE A 118 -4.91 0.32 -17.67
C PHE A 118 -3.71 0.29 -18.62
N LEU A 119 -2.50 0.09 -18.09
CA LEU A 119 -1.28 -0.06 -18.89
C LEU A 119 -1.33 -1.32 -19.77
N GLU A 120 -1.83 -2.45 -19.26
CA GLU A 120 -2.02 -3.68 -20.04
C GLU A 120 -2.94 -3.47 -21.23
N LYS A 121 -4.04 -2.75 -21.04
CA LYS A 121 -4.96 -2.41 -22.13
C LYS A 121 -4.32 -1.53 -23.20
N LEU A 122 -3.44 -0.62 -22.79
CA LEU A 122 -2.66 0.21 -23.71
C LEU A 122 -1.47 -0.53 -24.32
N HIS A 123 -1.25 -1.81 -23.96
CA HIS A 123 -0.07 -2.59 -24.32
C HIS A 123 1.25 -1.92 -23.90
N ILE A 124 1.21 -1.13 -22.83
CA ILE A 124 2.39 -0.50 -22.24
C ILE A 124 2.96 -1.45 -21.19
N SER A 125 4.18 -1.91 -21.43
CA SER A 125 4.88 -2.77 -20.47
C SER A 125 5.29 -1.97 -19.23
N TYR A 126 5.11 -2.58 -18.06
CA TYR A 126 5.58 -2.06 -16.78
C TYR A 126 6.37 -3.15 -16.05
N GLY A 127 7.25 -2.74 -15.15
CA GLY A 127 8.10 -3.67 -14.42
C GLY A 127 7.34 -4.40 -13.32
N GLY A 128 7.37 -5.74 -13.32
CA GLY A 128 6.79 -6.56 -12.25
C GLY A 128 7.38 -6.28 -10.85
N HIS A 129 8.57 -5.70 -10.79
CA HIS A 129 9.20 -5.20 -9.55
C HIS A 129 8.41 -4.07 -8.86
N MET A 130 7.50 -3.39 -9.57
CA MET A 130 6.63 -2.38 -8.96
C MET A 130 5.70 -2.94 -7.89
N VAL A 131 5.42 -4.25 -7.95
CA VAL A 131 4.69 -4.95 -6.89
C VAL A 131 5.52 -5.02 -5.59
N ALA A 132 6.85 -5.14 -5.71
CA ALA A 132 7.73 -5.08 -4.56
C ALA A 132 7.89 -3.65 -4.03
N ALA A 133 7.93 -2.65 -4.93
CA ALA A 133 7.87 -1.24 -4.52
C ALA A 133 6.62 -0.95 -3.69
N LEU A 134 5.45 -1.42 -4.15
CA LEU A 134 4.19 -1.34 -3.43
C LEU A 134 4.30 -1.91 -2.01
N ALA A 135 4.96 -3.06 -1.85
CA ALA A 135 5.15 -3.66 -0.54
C ALA A 135 6.04 -2.84 0.40
N LEU A 136 7.10 -2.23 -0.14
CA LEU A 136 8.07 -1.48 0.63
C LEU A 136 7.56 -0.11 1.10
N MET A 137 6.52 0.43 0.48
CA MET A 137 6.03 1.79 0.78
C MET A 137 5.15 1.87 2.03
N GLU A 138 4.55 0.77 2.48
CA GLU A 138 3.60 0.80 3.60
C GLU A 138 4.28 1.05 4.95
N SER A 139 5.31 0.27 5.30
CA SER A 139 6.01 0.43 6.60
C SER A 139 6.68 1.79 6.79
N PRO A 140 7.44 2.35 5.83
CA PRO A 140 8.07 3.65 6.00
C PRO A 140 7.05 4.77 6.24
N ALA A 141 5.94 4.76 5.52
CA ALA A 141 4.88 5.74 5.70
C ALA A 141 4.23 5.67 7.09
N ILE A 142 4.00 4.45 7.59
CA ILE A 142 3.49 4.22 8.96
C ILE A 142 4.51 4.70 10.00
N VAL A 143 5.81 4.37 9.85
CA VAL A 143 6.87 4.82 10.77
C VAL A 143 6.89 6.34 10.85
N VAL A 144 6.91 7.02 9.70
CA VAL A 144 6.93 8.49 9.66
C VAL A 144 5.67 9.06 10.29
N GLY A 145 4.50 8.49 10.03
CA GLY A 145 3.24 8.84 10.69
C GLY A 145 3.31 8.77 12.22
N LEU A 146 3.79 7.64 12.75
CA LEU A 146 3.95 7.42 14.19
C LEU A 146 4.94 8.41 14.82
N ILE A 147 6.05 8.69 14.12
CA ILE A 147 7.03 9.70 14.54
C ILE A 147 6.36 11.08 14.60
N LEU A 148 5.62 11.47 13.56
CA LEU A 148 4.93 12.77 13.49
C LEU A 148 3.88 12.93 14.59
N VAL A 149 3.04 11.91 14.84
CA VAL A 149 2.10 11.90 15.96
C VAL A 149 2.82 12.19 17.27
N ARG A 150 3.96 11.54 17.51
CA ARG A 150 4.67 11.63 18.78
C ARG A 150 5.43 12.95 18.96
N VAL A 151 6.14 13.41 17.93
CA VAL A 151 6.90 14.67 17.96
C VAL A 151 5.98 15.87 18.15
N PHE A 152 4.79 15.84 17.57
CA PHE A 152 3.83 16.94 17.62
C PHE A 152 2.65 16.67 18.57
N LYS A 153 2.74 15.64 19.42
CA LYS A 153 1.76 15.40 20.48
C LYS A 153 1.81 16.58 21.45
N GLU A 154 0.66 17.21 21.70
CA GLU A 154 0.58 18.28 22.70
C GLU A 154 0.94 17.72 24.08
N LYS A 155 1.85 18.40 24.78
CA LYS A 155 2.37 17.97 26.09
C LYS A 155 1.31 18.16 27.18
N ASN A 156 0.36 17.24 27.29
CA ASN A 156 -0.67 17.24 28.34
C ASN A 156 -0.46 16.12 29.40
N GLY A 157 0.77 15.98 29.92
CA GLY A 157 1.08 15.07 31.03
C GLY A 157 1.79 13.77 30.64
N GLU A 158 2.57 13.26 31.60
CA GLU A 158 3.50 12.11 31.59
C GLU A 158 4.16 11.80 30.23
N GLU A 159 5.39 12.29 30.07
CA GLU A 159 6.27 11.92 28.96
C GLU A 159 6.63 10.43 29.05
N GLU A 160 5.80 9.54 28.48
CA GLU A 160 6.25 8.17 28.20
C GLU A 160 7.55 8.24 27.37
N ALA A 161 8.60 7.56 27.83
CA ALA A 161 9.86 7.50 27.09
C ALA A 161 9.64 6.96 25.67
N PHE A 162 10.21 7.63 24.67
CA PHE A 162 10.14 7.19 23.29
C PHE A 162 10.81 5.82 23.13
N SER A 163 10.03 4.77 22.88
CA SER A 163 10.56 3.43 22.61
C SER A 163 10.66 3.21 21.10
N TRP A 164 11.86 3.45 20.55
CA TRP A 164 12.19 3.08 19.16
C TRP A 164 11.89 1.61 18.87
N SER A 165 12.08 0.74 19.86
CA SER A 165 11.78 -0.69 19.75
C SER A 165 10.29 -0.92 19.47
N LYS A 166 9.39 -0.25 20.19
CA LYS A 166 7.93 -0.41 19.98
C LYS A 166 7.49 0.11 18.62
N VAL A 167 7.99 1.28 18.20
CA VAL A 167 7.66 1.86 16.87
C VAL A 167 8.14 0.96 15.74
N LEU A 168 9.39 0.48 15.82
CA LEU A 168 9.93 -0.45 14.82
C LEU A 168 9.18 -1.77 14.83
N HIS A 169 8.87 -2.31 16.02
CA HIS A 169 8.08 -3.54 16.14
C HIS A 169 6.69 -3.38 15.50
N GLU A 170 5.97 -2.30 15.78
CA GLU A 170 4.67 -2.04 15.18
C GLU A 170 4.75 -1.84 13.66
N ALA A 171 5.75 -1.11 13.17
CA ALA A 171 5.89 -0.84 11.75
C ALA A 171 6.30 -2.06 10.91
N PHE A 172 7.19 -2.91 11.44
CA PHE A 172 7.72 -4.08 10.72
C PHE A 172 6.94 -5.37 11.00
N LEU A 173 6.31 -5.49 12.18
CA LEU A 173 5.62 -6.71 12.62
C LEU A 173 4.09 -6.53 12.70
N ASN A 174 3.54 -5.47 12.10
CA ASN A 174 2.13 -5.45 11.77
C ASN A 174 1.80 -6.65 10.86
N GLY A 175 0.70 -7.35 11.13
CA GLY A 175 0.32 -8.57 10.39
C GLY A 175 0.27 -8.39 8.87
N SER A 176 -0.20 -7.24 8.38
CA SER A 176 -0.25 -6.93 6.94
C SER A 176 1.15 -6.79 6.34
N VAL A 177 2.02 -6.01 6.99
CA VAL A 177 3.42 -5.79 6.58
C VAL A 177 4.21 -7.10 6.62
N PHE A 178 4.11 -7.82 7.74
CA PHE A 178 4.82 -9.08 7.93
C PHE A 178 4.43 -10.11 6.87
N LEU A 179 3.13 -10.24 6.59
CA LEU A 179 2.62 -11.13 5.56
C LEU A 179 3.11 -10.70 4.16
N LEU A 180 3.06 -9.41 3.87
CA LEU A 180 3.46 -8.86 2.57
C LEU A 180 4.96 -9.06 2.30
N VAL A 181 5.82 -8.64 3.23
CA VAL A 181 7.29 -8.82 3.15
C VAL A 181 7.66 -10.30 3.12
N GLY A 182 7.06 -11.10 4.02
CA GLY A 182 7.25 -12.55 4.04
C GLY A 182 6.89 -13.20 2.71
N SER A 183 5.78 -12.78 2.10
CA SER A 183 5.35 -13.28 0.79
C SER A 183 6.30 -12.88 -0.34
N VAL A 184 6.85 -11.66 -0.33
CA VAL A 184 7.91 -11.24 -1.26
C VAL A 184 9.13 -12.15 -1.12
N VAL A 185 9.59 -12.41 0.10
CA VAL A 185 10.74 -13.30 0.35
C VAL A 185 10.46 -14.72 -0.16
N VAL A 186 9.27 -15.27 0.15
CA VAL A 186 8.85 -16.59 -0.34
C VAL A 186 8.80 -16.63 -1.88
N GLY A 187 8.26 -15.59 -2.52
CA GLY A 187 8.23 -15.46 -3.98
C GLY A 187 9.64 -15.41 -4.58
N MET A 188 10.56 -14.67 -3.95
CA MET A 188 11.95 -14.59 -4.41
C MET A 188 12.69 -15.93 -4.31
N LEU A 189 12.48 -16.66 -3.22
CA LEU A 189 13.11 -17.96 -2.97
C LEU A 189 12.57 -19.05 -3.90
N THR A 190 11.27 -19.05 -4.15
CA THR A 190 10.60 -20.05 -5.00
C THR A 190 10.75 -19.74 -6.49
N GLY A 191 10.76 -18.46 -6.89
CA GLY A 191 10.93 -18.05 -8.29
C GLY A 191 12.26 -18.47 -8.92
N LYS A 192 13.34 -18.54 -8.13
CA LYS A 192 14.65 -19.03 -8.60
C LYS A 192 14.67 -20.52 -8.97
N LYS A 193 13.78 -21.34 -8.38
CA LYS A 193 13.68 -22.77 -8.71
C LYS A 193 12.86 -23.04 -9.97
N ALA A 194 11.93 -22.15 -10.33
CA ALA A 194 11.06 -22.33 -11.49
C ALA A 194 11.73 -21.95 -12.83
N GLY A 195 12.77 -21.12 -12.83
CA GLY A 195 13.50 -20.71 -14.03
C GLY A 195 14.61 -21.66 -14.50
N LYS A 196 14.63 -22.91 -14.01
CA LYS A 196 15.63 -23.94 -14.35
C LYS A 196 15.10 -25.07 -15.25
N ASN A 197 13.92 -24.92 -15.84
CA ASN A 197 13.39 -25.83 -16.85
C ASN A 197 13.30 -25.14 -18.20
#